data_AF-A0A838TNX5-F1
#
_entry.id   AF-A0A838TNX5-F1
#
_cell.length_a   1.000
_cell.length_b   1.000
_cell.length_c   1.000
_cell.angle_alpha   90.00
_cell.angle_beta   90.00
_cell.angle_gamma   90.00
#
_symmetry.space_group_name_H-M   'P 1'
#
loop_
_entity.id
_entity.type
_entity.pdbx_description
1 polymer ?
#
loop_
_entity_poly.entity_id
_entity_poly.type
_entity_poly.pdbx_seq_one_letter_code
_entity_poly.pdbx_strand_id
1 'polypeptide(L)'
;MSSYFCMMMTDQEQLFINYWQLNRDKQKKAFYRLAIGLPVGLIFALPVLLAVIFHDWYKRMIFISSSQIIIILITVLGVAVFFALFRMKFKWEENEQRYKELMFKQTKSELIEV
;
A
#
# COMPACT_ATOMS: atom_id res chain seq x y z
N MET A 1 31.53 22.40 8.86
CA MET A 1 31.09 22.66 7.46
C MET A 1 30.00 21.70 6.95
N SER A 2 29.48 20.76 7.76
CA SER A 2 28.52 19.71 7.31
C SER A 2 27.03 20.06 7.44
N SER A 3 26.66 21.23 7.99
CA SER A 3 25.25 21.53 8.33
C SER A 3 24.45 22.15 7.18
N TYR A 4 25.11 22.78 6.20
CA TYR A 4 24.42 23.50 5.11
C TYR A 4 23.90 22.56 4.01
N PHE A 5 24.60 21.44 3.78
CA PHE A 5 24.18 20.44 2.79
C PHE A 5 22.86 19.75 3.16
N CYS A 6 22.55 19.65 4.46
CA CYS A 6 21.29 19.07 4.92
C CYS A 6 20.10 20.03 4.72
N MET A 7 20.35 21.33 4.56
CA MET A 7 19.32 22.37 4.47
C MET A 7 18.90 22.61 3.02
N MET A 8 19.85 22.60 2.08
CA MET A 8 19.56 22.79 0.66
C MET A 8 18.63 21.69 0.15
N MET A 9 17.54 22.10 -0.51
CA MET A 9 16.59 21.16 -1.08
C MET A 9 17.21 20.50 -2.31
N THR A 10 17.15 19.18 -2.38
CA THR A 10 17.66 18.43 -3.53
C THR A 10 16.63 18.38 -4.65
N ASP A 11 17.08 18.27 -5.91
CA ASP A 11 16.18 18.15 -7.07
C ASP A 11 15.15 17.01 -6.92
N GLN A 12 15.56 15.91 -6.28
CA GLN A 12 14.71 14.75 -6.03
C GLN A 12 13.57 15.07 -5.03
N GLU A 13 13.86 15.86 -4.00
CA GLU A 13 12.86 16.31 -3.03
C GLU A 13 11.85 17.25 -3.68
N GLN A 14 12.32 18.18 -4.51
CA GLN A 14 11.46 19.13 -5.21
C GLN A 14 10.56 18.45 -6.25
N LEU A 15 11.08 17.44 -6.97
CA LEU A 15 10.30 16.59 -7.85
C LEU A 15 9.21 15.81 -7.09
N PHE A 16 9.56 15.27 -5.92
CA PHE A 16 8.60 14.57 -5.06
C PHE A 16 7.48 15.50 -4.57
N ILE A 17 7.81 16.72 -4.10
CA ILE A 17 6.82 17.71 -3.66
C ILE A 17 5.82 18.02 -4.77
N ASN A 18 6.31 18.37 -5.96
CA ASN A 18 5.46 18.69 -7.12
C ASN A 18 4.57 17.51 -7.53
N TYR A 19 5.15 16.31 -7.62
CA TYR A 19 4.40 15.10 -7.93
C TYR A 19 3.31 14.82 -6.88
N TRP A 20 3.67 14.86 -5.59
CA TRP A 20 2.77 14.50 -4.50
C TRP A 20 1.63 15.51 -4.36
N GLN A 21 1.92 16.80 -4.52
CA GLN A 21 0.92 17.86 -4.45
C GLN A 21 -0.18 17.70 -5.53
N LEU A 22 0.20 17.31 -6.75
CA LEU A 22 -0.74 17.07 -7.85
C LEU A 22 -1.52 15.76 -7.72
N ASN A 23 -0.92 14.75 -7.08
CA ASN A 23 -1.46 13.39 -7.06
C ASN A 23 -2.12 12.98 -5.73
N ARG A 24 -1.92 13.71 -4.61
CA ARG A 24 -2.43 13.34 -3.28
C ARG A 24 -3.94 13.09 -3.23
N ASP A 25 -4.73 13.96 -3.88
CA ASP A 25 -6.20 13.84 -3.90
C ASP A 25 -6.68 12.70 -4.82
N LYS A 26 -5.97 12.51 -5.93
CA LYS A 26 -6.23 11.40 -6.87
C LYS A 26 -5.92 10.06 -6.21
N GLN A 27 -4.79 9.95 -5.51
CA GLN A 27 -4.43 8.76 -4.76
C GLN A 27 -5.42 8.51 -3.62
N LYS A 28 -5.82 9.54 -2.86
CA LYS A 28 -6.86 9.45 -1.83
C LYS A 28 -8.17 8.83 -2.35
N LYS A 29 -8.63 9.26 -3.53
CA LYS A 29 -9.81 8.70 -4.21
C LYS A 29 -9.55 7.31 -4.84
N ALA A 30 -8.34 7.08 -5.35
CA ALA A 30 -7.94 5.79 -5.92
C ALA A 30 -7.84 4.69 -4.86
N PHE A 31 -7.47 4.99 -3.61
CA PHE A 31 -7.53 4.02 -2.51
C PHE A 31 -8.93 3.49 -2.28
N TYR A 32 -9.96 4.33 -2.40
CA TYR A 32 -11.35 3.90 -2.31
C TYR A 32 -11.78 3.01 -3.50
N ARG A 33 -11.15 3.15 -4.67
CA ARG A 33 -11.43 2.29 -5.85
C ARG A 33 -10.61 1.00 -5.86
N LEU A 34 -9.36 1.05 -5.41
CA LEU A 34 -8.49 -0.13 -5.25
C LEU A 34 -8.82 -0.97 -4.02
N ALA A 35 -9.62 -0.43 -3.09
CA ALA A 35 -10.35 -1.18 -2.07
C ALA A 35 -11.22 -2.31 -2.65
N ILE A 36 -11.60 -2.20 -3.92
CA ILE A 36 -12.13 -3.29 -4.74
C ILE A 36 -10.93 -4.17 -5.22
N GLY A 37 -10.06 -4.52 -4.26
CA GLY A 37 -8.70 -5.07 -4.39
C GLY A 37 -8.62 -6.54 -4.77
N LEU A 38 -9.48 -6.99 -5.68
CA LEU A 38 -9.45 -8.30 -6.30
C LEU A 38 -8.07 -8.73 -6.87
N PRO A 39 -7.26 -7.86 -7.50
CA PRO A 39 -6.10 -8.33 -8.24
C PRO A 39 -4.96 -8.88 -7.37
N VAL A 40 -4.72 -8.29 -6.19
CA VAL A 40 -3.59 -8.71 -5.32
C VAL A 40 -3.95 -9.97 -4.54
N GLY A 41 -5.20 -10.10 -4.10
CA GLY A 41 -5.72 -11.34 -3.52
C GLY A 41 -5.65 -12.50 -4.51
N LEU A 42 -5.93 -12.26 -5.79
CA LEU A 42 -5.82 -13.25 -6.87
C LEU A 42 -4.39 -13.77 -7.05
N ILE A 43 -3.38 -12.91 -7.02
CA ILE A 43 -1.97 -13.32 -7.16
C ILE A 43 -1.55 -14.26 -6.01
N PHE A 44 -2.05 -14.04 -4.80
CA PHE A 44 -1.78 -14.90 -3.65
C PHE A 44 -2.64 -16.17 -3.63
N ALA A 45 -3.88 -16.10 -4.10
CA ALA A 45 -4.79 -17.25 -4.13
C ALA A 45 -4.46 -18.21 -5.28
N LEU A 46 -3.90 -17.73 -6.40
CA LEU A 46 -3.60 -18.53 -7.59
C LEU A 46 -2.73 -19.76 -7.30
N PRO A 47 -1.57 -19.64 -6.62
CA PRO A 47 -0.73 -20.81 -6.31
C PRO A 47 -1.44 -21.83 -5.41
N VAL A 48 -2.25 -21.36 -4.46
CA VAL A 48 -3.03 -22.23 -3.57
C VAL A 48 -4.13 -22.95 -4.35
N LEU A 49 -4.85 -22.26 -5.22
CA LEU A 49 -5.87 -22.85 -6.10
C LEU A 49 -5.26 -23.88 -7.05
N LEU A 50 -4.12 -23.57 -7.67
CA LEU A 50 -3.40 -24.49 -8.54
C LEU A 50 -2.94 -25.75 -7.77
N ALA A 51 -2.37 -25.58 -6.58
CA ALA A 51 -1.96 -26.71 -5.75
C ALA A 51 -3.13 -27.62 -5.36
N VAL A 52 -4.30 -27.05 -5.04
CA VAL A 52 -5.50 -27.82 -4.70
C VAL A 52 -6.06 -28.58 -5.91
N ILE A 53 -6.08 -27.97 -7.09
CA ILE A 53 -6.64 -28.56 -8.32
C ILE A 53 -5.73 -29.67 -8.88
N PHE A 54 -4.41 -29.45 -8.91
CA PHE A 54 -3.48 -30.35 -9.61
C PHE A 54 -2.92 -31.48 -8.73
N HIS A 55 -2.88 -31.33 -7.42
CA HIS A 55 -2.13 -32.26 -6.55
C HIS A 55 -3.00 -33.31 -5.82
N ASP A 56 -4.32 -33.31 -6.03
CA ASP A 56 -5.25 -34.27 -5.39
C ASP A 56 -5.12 -34.34 -3.85
N TRP A 57 -4.46 -33.33 -3.24
CA TRP A 57 -4.08 -33.33 -1.82
C TRP A 57 -5.31 -33.32 -0.91
N TYR A 58 -6.42 -32.76 -1.41
CA TYR A 58 -7.72 -32.75 -0.75
C TYR A 58 -8.23 -34.17 -0.43
N LYS A 59 -7.80 -35.21 -1.16
CA LYS A 59 -8.17 -36.61 -0.90
C LYS A 59 -7.63 -37.17 0.43
N ARG A 60 -6.65 -36.50 1.05
CA ARG A 60 -6.09 -36.88 2.36
C ARG A 60 -6.62 -36.03 3.53
N MET A 61 -7.49 -35.06 3.27
CA MET A 61 -8.08 -34.23 4.32
C MET A 61 -9.31 -34.89 4.93
N ILE A 62 -9.52 -34.69 6.23
CA ILE A 62 -10.77 -35.00 6.95
C ILE A 62 -11.92 -34.33 6.17
N PHE A 63 -13.09 -34.96 6.08
CA PHE A 63 -14.23 -34.43 5.33
C PHE A 63 -14.61 -33.03 5.85
N ILE A 64 -14.18 -31.99 5.13
CA ILE A 64 -14.56 -30.60 5.38
C ILE A 64 -15.89 -30.39 4.68
N SER A 65 -16.92 -29.96 5.40
CA SER A 65 -18.21 -29.67 4.79
C SER A 65 -18.11 -28.49 3.83
N SER A 66 -18.95 -28.45 2.80
CA SER A 66 -18.98 -27.33 1.83
C SER A 66 -19.14 -25.98 2.53
N SER A 67 -19.87 -25.93 3.65
CA SER A 67 -20.01 -24.72 4.48
C SER A 67 -18.70 -24.26 5.10
N GLN A 68 -17.85 -25.16 5.60
CA GLN A 68 -16.56 -24.82 6.18
C GLN A 68 -15.59 -24.29 5.12
N ILE A 69 -15.59 -24.85 3.91
CA ILE A 69 -14.76 -24.36 2.78
C ILE A 69 -15.16 -22.92 2.42
N ILE A 70 -16.47 -22.64 2.35
CA ILE A 70 -16.98 -21.29 2.06
C ILE A 70 -16.55 -20.29 3.13
N ILE A 71 -16.62 -20.67 4.42
CA ILE A 71 -16.18 -19.81 5.53
C ILE A 71 -14.68 -19.52 5.40
N ILE A 72 -13.85 -20.53 5.17
CA ILE A 72 -12.41 -20.36 5.00
C ILE A 72 -12.10 -19.41 3.82
N LEU A 73 -12.78 -19.57 2.69
CA LEU A 73 -12.61 -18.69 1.54
C LEU A 73 -12.99 -17.24 1.85
N ILE A 74 -14.13 -17.02 2.51
CA ILE A 74 -14.56 -15.67 2.91
C ILE A 74 -13.57 -15.06 3.90
N THR A 75 -13.09 -15.83 4.88
CA THR A 75 -12.10 -15.37 5.86
C THR A 75 -10.78 -14.97 5.19
N VAL A 76 -10.24 -15.81 4.31
CA VAL A 76 -8.99 -15.52 3.59
C VAL A 76 -9.13 -14.28 2.71
N LEU A 77 -10.24 -14.17 1.97
CA LEU A 77 -10.53 -12.98 1.15
C LEU A 77 -10.69 -11.73 2.02
N GLY A 78 -11.38 -11.83 3.15
CA GLY A 78 -11.58 -10.73 4.10
C GLY A 78 -10.26 -10.21 4.67
N VAL A 79 -9.36 -11.12 5.10
CA VAL A 79 -8.03 -10.75 5.60
C VAL A 79 -7.17 -10.14 4.50
N ALA A 80 -7.20 -10.69 3.29
CA ALA A 80 -6.43 -10.15 2.15
C ALA A 80 -6.89 -8.73 1.79
N VAL A 81 -8.20 -8.49 1.73
CA VAL A 81 -8.77 -7.16 1.49
C VAL A 81 -8.40 -6.20 2.62
N PHE A 82 -8.58 -6.62 3.88
CA PHE A 82 -8.21 -5.80 5.03
C PHE A 82 -6.74 -5.39 5.00
N PHE A 83 -5.83 -6.33 4.74
CA PHE A 83 -4.40 -6.06 4.68
C PHE A 83 -4.03 -5.13 3.51
N ALA A 84 -4.64 -5.33 2.34
CA ALA A 84 -4.43 -4.46 1.18
C ALA A 84 -4.88 -3.02 1.47
N LEU A 85 -6.07 -2.84 2.05
CA LEU A 85 -6.58 -1.53 2.48
C LEU A 85 -5.66 -0.86 3.48
N PHE A 86 -5.25 -1.60 4.50
CA PHE A 86 -4.41 -1.10 5.58
C PHE A 86 -3.04 -0.67 5.05
N ARG A 87 -2.34 -1.54 4.31
CA ARG A 87 -1.03 -1.24 3.72
C ARG A 87 -1.07 0.01 2.85
N MET A 88 -2.12 0.13 2.03
CA MET A 88 -2.27 1.26 1.12
C MET A 88 -2.52 2.57 1.87
N LYS A 89 -3.36 2.55 2.92
CA LYS A 89 -3.59 3.71 3.78
C LYS A 89 -2.30 4.14 4.48
N PHE A 90 -1.57 3.18 5.06
CA PHE A 90 -0.27 3.45 5.70
C PHE A 90 0.72 4.09 4.74
N LYS A 91 0.84 3.57 3.52
CA LYS A 91 1.73 4.14 2.50
C LYS A 91 1.35 5.57 2.12
N TRP A 92 0.05 5.88 2.06
CA TRP A 92 -0.39 7.26 1.82
C TRP A 92 -0.04 8.19 2.97
N GLU A 93 -0.27 7.75 4.21
CA GLU A 93 0.05 8.53 5.42
C GLU A 93 1.56 8.79 5.53
N GLU A 94 2.40 7.79 5.22
CA GLU A 94 3.86 7.92 5.18
C GLU A 94 4.32 8.97 4.15
N ASN A 95 3.79 8.91 2.92
CA ASN A 95 4.12 9.89 1.89
C ASN A 95 3.63 11.31 2.25
N GLU A 96 2.45 11.41 2.86
CA GLU A 96 1.91 12.68 3.33
C GLU A 96 2.73 13.28 4.47
N GLN A 97 3.23 12.45 5.38
CA GLN A 97 4.16 12.88 6.42
C GLN A 97 5.47 13.37 5.81
N ARG A 98 6.09 12.59 4.92
CA ARG A 98 7.31 12.99 4.21
C ARG A 98 7.13 14.31 3.46
N TYR A 99 5.99 14.53 2.82
CA TYR A 99 5.67 15.79 2.17
C TYR A 99 5.69 16.97 3.15
N LYS A 100 5.05 16.83 4.33
CA LYS A 100 5.03 17.89 5.35
C LYS A 100 6.42 18.20 5.89
N GLU A 101 7.25 17.17 6.10
CA GLU A 101 8.64 17.33 6.54
C GLU A 101 9.47 18.12 5.52
N LEU A 102 9.29 17.81 4.22
CA LEU A 102 9.97 18.51 3.14
C LEU A 102 9.49 19.96 2.97
N MET A 103 8.18 20.22 3.09
CA MET A 103 7.64 21.58 3.08
C MET A 103 8.20 22.42 4.24
N PHE A 104 8.32 21.84 5.43
CA PHE A 104 8.92 22.52 6.58
C PHE A 104 10.40 22.83 6.34
N LYS A 105 11.16 21.89 5.76
CA LYS A 105 12.55 22.10 5.35
C LYS A 105 12.68 23.23 4.30
N GLN A 106 11.76 23.27 3.32
CA GLN A 106 11.72 24.32 2.31
C GLN A 106 11.50 25.69 2.94
N THR A 107 10.45 25.86 3.76
CA THR A 107 10.17 27.14 4.43
C THR A 107 11.33 27.60 5.30
N LYS A 108 11.98 26.68 6.02
CA LYS A 108 13.15 27.02 6.84
C LYS A 108 14.33 27.51 6.00
N SER A 109 14.53 26.96 4.81
CA SER A 109 15.61 27.36 3.92
C SER A 109 15.35 28.75 3.32
N GLU A 110 14.12 29.02 2.89
CA GLU A 110 13.69 30.34 2.38
C GLU A 110 13.84 31.44 3.45
N LEU A 111 13.56 31.14 4.72
CA LEU A 111 13.73 32.08 5.83
C LEU A 111 15.20 32.39 6.19
N ILE A 112 16.16 31.60 5.73
CA ILE A 112 17.60 31.80 6.00
C ILE A 112 18.29 32.56 4.86
N GLU A 113 17.68 32.59 3.66
CA GLU A 113 18.15 33.36 2.51
C GLU A 113 17.64 34.82 2.48
N VAL A 114 16.68 35.17 3.33
CA VAL A 114 16.14 36.55 3.53
C VAL A 114 16.87 37.26 4.65
#